data_AF-A0A497K9K0-F1
#
_entry.id   AF-A0A497K9K0-F1
#
_cell.length_a   1.000
_cell.length_b   1.000
_cell.length_c   1.000
_cell.angle_alpha   90.00
_cell.angle_beta   90.00
_cell.angle_gamma   90.00
#
_symmetry.space_group_name_H-M   'P 1'
#
loop_
_entity.id
_entity.type
_entity.pdbx_description
1 polymer ?
#
loop_
_entity_poly.entity_id
_entity_poly.type
_entity_poly.pdbx_seq_one_letter_code
_entity_poly.pdbx_strand_id
1 'polypeptide(L)'
;MIALVTGDTGFIGSNMRDFLIEKNIEVIGFSRRRGFDIFNTDQLRKAMKKCDIVYHFAAEAKPGESVLNPVHTVEVNLKGSLNVLEACRKIGVPLVYPSSCEIYGDSKVP
;
A
#
# COMPACT_ATOMS: atom_id res chain seq x y z
N MET A 1 8.37 -7.85 -16.30
CA MET A 1 7.50 -7.86 -15.10
C MET A 1 7.29 -6.42 -14.66
N ILE A 2 6.06 -6.04 -14.35
CA ILE A 2 5.67 -4.69 -13.94
C ILE A 2 5.04 -4.77 -12.54
N ALA A 3 5.60 -4.03 -11.59
CA ALA A 3 5.12 -3.98 -10.21
C ALA A 3 4.47 -2.62 -9.91
N LEU A 4 3.27 -2.61 -9.34
CA LEU A 4 2.70 -1.41 -8.72
C LEU A 4 3.16 -1.34 -7.27
N VAL A 5 3.69 -0.19 -6.84
CA VAL A 5 4.04 0.04 -5.44
C VAL A 5 3.19 1.20 -4.91
N THR A 6 2.19 0.90 -4.08
CA THR A 6 1.47 1.97 -3.37
C THR A 6 2.28 2.44 -2.17
N GLY A 7 2.26 3.74 -1.86
CA GLY A 7 3.09 4.29 -0.80
C GLY A 7 4.59 4.30 -1.17
N ASP A 8 4.92 4.33 -2.46
CA ASP A 8 6.30 4.25 -2.98
C ASP A 8 7.24 5.37 -2.51
N THR A 9 6.70 6.44 -1.94
CA THR A 9 7.48 7.55 -1.38
C THR A 9 7.61 7.48 0.15
N GLY A 10 7.06 6.45 0.79
CA GLY A 10 7.26 6.15 2.21
C GLY A 10 8.52 5.31 2.43
N PHE A 11 8.88 5.06 3.69
CA PHE A 11 10.13 4.37 4.05
C PHE A 11 10.26 2.98 3.41
N ILE A 12 9.31 2.08 3.64
CA ILE A 12 9.34 0.73 3.06
C ILE A 12 9.12 0.78 1.54
N GLY A 13 8.17 1.60 1.09
CA GLY A 13 7.82 1.69 -0.33
C GLY A 13 8.96 2.18 -1.21
N SER A 14 9.76 3.16 -0.76
CA SER A 14 10.90 3.66 -1.54
C SER A 14 12.01 2.62 -1.65
N ASN A 15 12.32 1.93 -0.55
CA ASN A 15 13.32 0.85 -0.56
C ASN A 15 12.87 -0.33 -1.44
N MET A 16 11.58 -0.72 -1.39
CA MET A 16 11.05 -1.76 -2.28
C MET A 16 11.12 -1.33 -3.75
N ARG A 17 10.76 -0.08 -4.07
CA ARG A 17 10.86 0.44 -5.43
C ARG A 17 12.31 0.36 -5.94
N ASP A 18 13.27 0.86 -5.15
CA ASP A 18 14.66 0.91 -5.57
C ASP A 18 15.23 -0.51 -5.74
N PHE A 19 14.91 -1.43 -4.82
CA PHE A 19 15.22 -2.86 -4.95
C PHE A 19 14.65 -3.50 -6.22
N LEU A 20 13.39 -3.23 -6.56
CA LEU A 20 12.76 -3.77 -7.78
C LEU A 20 13.44 -3.23 -9.05
N ILE A 21 13.80 -1.95 -9.06
CA ILE A 21 14.53 -1.32 -10.17
C ILE A 21 15.90 -1.98 -10.34
N GLU A 22 16.64 -2.22 -9.26
CA GLU A 22 17.93 -2.94 -9.28
C GLU A 22 17.80 -4.36 -9.85
N LYS A 23 16.63 -4.98 -9.72
CA LYS A 23 16.29 -6.29 -10.31
C LYS A 23 15.77 -6.20 -11.75
N ASN A 24 15.84 -5.03 -12.39
CA ASN A 24 15.31 -4.77 -13.73
C ASN A 24 13.79 -5.04 -13.85
N ILE A 25 13.05 -4.81 -12.76
CA ILE A 25 11.58 -4.85 -12.76
C ILE A 25 11.07 -3.42 -12.99
N GLU A 26 10.13 -3.27 -13.91
CA GLU A 26 9.49 -1.97 -14.15
C GLU A 26 8.57 -1.64 -12.97
N VAL A 27 8.67 -0.42 -12.43
CA VAL A 27 7.89 -0.01 -11.26
C VAL A 27 6.96 1.15 -11.58
N ILE A 28 5.67 0.97 -11.29
CA ILE A 28 4.69 2.02 -11.24
C ILE A 28 4.57 2.50 -9.79
N GLY A 29 5.08 3.70 -9.50
CA GLY A 29 4.95 4.33 -8.18
C GLY A 29 3.57 4.97 -7.99
N PHE A 30 2.88 4.65 -6.90
CA PHE A 30 1.53 5.12 -6.61
C PHE A 30 1.45 5.75 -5.22
N SER A 31 1.48 7.08 -5.16
CA SER A 31 1.43 7.82 -3.90
C SER A 31 0.86 9.22 -4.09
N ARG A 32 0.36 9.82 -3.00
CA ARG A 32 -0.17 11.19 -3.01
C ARG A 32 0.85 12.22 -3.50
N ARG A 33 2.14 12.02 -3.17
CA ARG A 33 3.25 12.86 -3.66
C ARG A 33 3.44 12.81 -5.17
N ARG A 34 2.92 11.78 -5.84
CA ARG A 34 2.90 11.64 -7.30
C ARG A 34 1.54 11.99 -7.92
N GLY A 35 0.59 12.52 -7.14
CA GLY A 35 -0.76 12.86 -7.60
C GLY A 35 -1.73 11.66 -7.66
N PHE A 36 -1.38 10.53 -7.03
CA PHE A 36 -2.22 9.34 -6.98
C PHE A 36 -2.81 9.11 -5.59
N ASP A 37 -4.07 8.68 -5.51
CA ASP A 37 -4.73 8.38 -4.23
C ASP A 37 -5.42 7.01 -4.26
N ILE A 38 -5.24 6.21 -3.20
CA ILE A 38 -5.86 4.89 -3.05
C ILE A 38 -7.39 4.98 -2.86
N PHE A 39 -7.92 6.17 -2.58
CA PHE A 39 -9.36 6.44 -2.62
C PHE A 39 -9.87 6.73 -4.04
N ASN A 40 -8.99 7.04 -4.98
CA ASN A 40 -9.36 7.20 -6.38
C ASN A 40 -9.29 5.84 -7.10
N THR A 41 -10.42 5.12 -7.06
CA THR A 41 -10.49 3.76 -7.61
C THR A 41 -10.28 3.69 -9.12
N ASP A 42 -10.53 4.78 -9.87
CA ASP A 42 -10.23 4.86 -11.30
C ASP A 42 -8.72 4.92 -11.56
N GLN A 43 -7.99 5.71 -10.78
CA GLN A 43 -6.53 5.75 -10.86
C GLN A 43 -5.93 4.39 -10.51
N LEU A 44 -6.41 3.74 -9.44
CA LEU A 44 -5.97 2.38 -9.07
C LEU A 44 -6.18 1.38 -10.22
N ARG A 45 -7.40 1.34 -10.77
CA ARG A 45 -7.70 0.42 -11.89
C ARG A 45 -6.82 0.69 -13.11
N LYS A 46 -6.62 1.96 -13.46
CA LYS A 46 -5.77 2.33 -14.60
C LYS A 46 -4.31 1.92 -14.39
N ALA A 47 -3.77 2.14 -13.19
CA ALA A 47 -2.40 1.77 -12.86
C ALA A 47 -2.21 0.25 -12.83
N MET A 48 -3.16 -0.50 -12.27
CA MET A 48 -3.07 -1.96 -12.12
C MET A 48 -3.26 -2.76 -13.41
N LYS A 49 -3.89 -2.20 -14.46
CA LYS A 49 -4.21 -2.91 -15.72
C LYS A 49 -3.00 -3.55 -16.42
N LYS A 50 -1.78 -3.07 -16.16
CA LYS A 50 -0.54 -3.56 -16.78
C LYS A 50 0.42 -4.19 -15.77
N CYS A 51 0.01 -4.35 -14.51
CA CYS A 51 0.89 -4.85 -13.46
C CYS A 51 0.73 -6.36 -13.30
N ASP A 52 1.85 -7.03 -13.05
CA ASP A 52 1.91 -8.45 -12.70
C ASP A 52 1.75 -8.67 -11.19
N ILE A 53 2.08 -7.65 -10.37
CA ILE A 53 1.98 -7.70 -8.90
C ILE A 53 1.75 -6.32 -8.31
N VAL A 54 1.07 -6.26 -7.16
CA VAL A 54 0.91 -5.06 -6.34
C VAL A 54 1.59 -5.23 -5.00
N TYR A 55 2.47 -4.30 -4.63
CA TYR A 55 3.00 -4.15 -3.28
C TYR A 55 2.30 -2.98 -2.58
N HIS A 56 1.51 -3.27 -1.54
CA HIS A 56 0.69 -2.27 -0.87
C HIS A 56 1.35 -1.73 0.41
N PHE A 57 2.09 -0.62 0.33
CA PHE A 57 2.70 0.05 1.49
C PHE A 57 2.05 1.40 1.85
N ALA A 58 0.95 1.77 1.21
CA ALA A 58 0.22 2.98 1.60
C ALA A 58 -0.54 2.74 2.90
N ALA A 59 -0.13 3.41 3.98
CA ALA A 59 -0.72 3.30 5.30
C ALA A 59 -0.47 4.57 6.13
N GLU A 60 -1.30 4.81 7.15
CA GLU A 60 -0.89 5.54 8.34
C GLU A 60 -0.09 4.58 9.22
N ALA A 61 1.23 4.77 9.22
CA ALA A 61 2.19 3.80 9.76
C ALA A 61 2.60 4.07 11.21
N LYS A 62 2.17 5.19 11.81
CA LYS A 62 2.57 5.56 13.17
C LYS A 62 1.58 5.02 14.19
N PRO A 63 1.99 4.13 15.11
CA PRO A 63 1.08 3.59 16.12
C PRO A 63 0.46 4.69 17.00
N GLY A 64 1.23 5.71 17.38
CA GLY A 64 0.72 6.86 18.15
C GLY A 64 -0.37 7.65 17.42
N GLU A 65 -0.32 7.72 16.09
CA GLU A 65 -1.33 8.39 15.28
C GLU A 65 -2.66 7.63 15.32
N SER A 66 -2.62 6.30 15.44
CA SER A 66 -3.84 5.49 15.58
C SER A 66 -4.63 5.80 16.86
N VAL A 67 -3.94 6.25 17.92
CA VAL A 67 -4.56 6.63 19.20
C VAL A 67 -5.11 8.05 19.13
N LEU A 68 -4.35 8.97 18.52
CA LEU A 68 -4.74 10.39 18.41
C LEU A 68 -5.85 10.60 17.37
N ASN A 69 -5.77 9.91 16.23
CA ASN A 69 -6.68 10.05 15.10
C ASN A 69 -7.18 8.67 14.60
N PRO A 70 -7.97 7.95 15.42
CA PRO A 70 -8.41 6.59 15.11
C PRO A 70 -9.29 6.51 13.85
N VAL A 71 -10.17 7.50 13.65
CA VAL A 71 -11.05 7.56 12.47
C VAL A 71 -10.23 7.67 11.19
N HIS A 72 -9.23 8.55 11.17
CA HIS A 72 -8.35 8.71 10.01
C HIS A 72 -7.54 7.43 9.75
N THR A 73 -7.02 6.82 10.81
CA THR A 73 -6.24 5.59 10.70
C THR A 73 -7.08 4.45 10.13
N VAL A 74 -8.31 4.26 10.60
CA VAL A 74 -9.23 3.26 10.05
C VAL A 74 -9.60 3.59 8.61
N GLU A 75 -9.84 4.86 8.29
CA GLU A 75 -10.12 5.28 6.93
C GLU A 75 -8.97 4.88 5.99
N VAL A 76 -7.73 5.26 6.30
CA VAL A 76 -6.57 4.95 5.45
C VAL A 76 -6.26 3.45 5.43
N ASN A 77 -6.09 2.82 6.59
CA ASN A 77 -5.55 1.46 6.70
C ASN A 77 -6.59 0.35 6.48
N LEU A 78 -7.88 0.64 6.63
CA LEU A 78 -8.94 -0.34 6.36
C LEU A 78 -9.65 -0.02 5.05
N LYS A 79 -10.27 1.16 4.94
CA LYS A 79 -11.06 1.52 3.75
C LYS A 79 -10.16 1.77 2.53
N GLY A 80 -9.03 2.44 2.72
CA GLY A 80 -8.02 2.64 1.66
C GLY A 80 -7.46 1.31 1.17
N SER A 81 -7.07 0.41 2.09
CA SER A 81 -6.60 -0.93 1.74
C SER A 81 -7.67 -1.79 1.04
N LEU A 82 -8.93 -1.69 1.48
CA LEU A 82 -10.05 -2.37 0.81
C LEU A 82 -10.20 -1.94 -0.66
N ASN A 83 -10.02 -0.65 -0.97
CA ASN A 83 -10.06 -0.18 -2.36
C ASN A 83 -8.97 -0.82 -3.23
N VAL A 84 -7.76 -0.96 -2.68
CA VAL A 84 -6.64 -1.61 -3.37
C VAL A 84 -6.92 -3.10 -3.57
N LEU A 85 -7.40 -3.79 -2.54
CA LEU A 85 -7.78 -5.21 -2.60
C LEU A 85 -8.89 -5.47 -3.62
N GLU A 86 -9.95 -4.65 -3.63
CA GLU A 86 -11.04 -4.79 -4.61
C GLU A 86 -10.57 -4.51 -6.04
N ALA A 87 -9.67 -3.55 -6.24
CA ALA A 87 -9.08 -3.31 -7.55
C ALA A 87 -8.24 -4.51 -8.03
N CYS A 88 -7.44 -5.10 -7.13
CA CYS A 88 -6.68 -6.32 -7.39
C CYS A 88 -7.61 -7.49 -7.75
N ARG A 89 -8.67 -7.72 -6.96
CA ARG A 89 -9.66 -8.79 -7.19
C ARG A 89 -10.37 -8.65 -8.54
N LYS A 90 -10.75 -7.43 -8.93
CA LYS A 90 -11.44 -7.17 -10.20
C LYS A 90 -10.56 -7.35 -11.44
N ILE A 91 -9.26 -7.08 -11.33
CA ILE A 91 -8.30 -7.20 -12.43
C ILE A 91 -7.66 -8.59 -12.47
N GLY A 92 -7.58 -9.27 -11.32
CA GLY A 92 -6.90 -10.56 -11.19
C GLY A 92 -5.39 -10.44 -10.93
N VAL A 93 -4.95 -9.35 -10.29
CA VAL A 93 -3.53 -9.12 -9.96
C VAL A 93 -3.24 -9.56 -8.52
N PRO A 94 -2.20 -10.36 -8.25
CA PRO A 94 -1.82 -10.73 -6.90
C PRO A 94 -1.25 -9.52 -6.13
N LEU A 95 -1.41 -9.55 -4.80
CA LEU A 95 -1.01 -8.48 -3.91
C LEU A 95 -0.19 -8.98 -2.72
N VAL A 96 0.84 -8.24 -2.38
CA VAL A 96 1.61 -8.36 -1.13
C VAL A 96 1.15 -7.27 -0.16
N TYR A 97 0.63 -7.71 0.99
CA TYR A 97 0.15 -6.86 2.07
C TYR A 97 1.01 -7.06 3.33
N PRO A 98 1.83 -6.08 3.73
CA PRO A 98 2.44 -6.09 5.04
C PRO A 98 1.42 -5.67 6.09
N SER A 99 1.34 -6.44 7.16
CA SER A 99 0.57 -6.08 8.36
C SER A 99 1.50 -5.56 9.46
N SER A 100 0.96 -5.35 10.65
CA SER A 100 1.64 -4.77 11.81
C SER A 100 1.44 -5.68 13.03
N CYS A 101 2.42 -5.75 13.93
CA CYS A 101 2.29 -6.56 15.16
C CYS A 101 1.22 -6.03 16.12
N GLU A 102 0.82 -4.77 15.95
CA GLU A 102 -0.21 -4.05 16.70
C GLU A 102 -1.58 -4.75 16.62
N ILE A 103 -1.81 -5.63 15.64
CA ILE A 103 -3.02 -6.47 15.59
C ILE A 103 -3.14 -7.42 16.78
N TYR A 104 -2.02 -7.77 17.42
CA TYR A 104 -1.99 -8.66 18.58
C TYR A 104 -2.22 -7.89 19.89
N GLY A 105 -2.16 -6.55 19.85
CA GLY A 105 -2.23 -5.69 21.04
C GLY A 105 -0.97 -5.75 21.90
N ASP A 106 -1.08 -5.22 23.11
CA ASP A 106 0.03 -5.20 24.05
C ASP A 106 0.42 -6.62 24.47
N SER A 107 1.70 -6.95 24.29
CA SER A 107 2.24 -8.18 24.83
C SER A 107 2.22 -8.10 26.36
N LYS A 108 1.62 -9.12 26.99
CA LYS A 108 1.68 -9.30 28.45
C LYS A 108 3.03 -9.84 28.92
N VAL A 109 3.92 -10.17 27.99
CA VAL A 109 5.23 -10.79 28.25
C VAL A 109 6.31 -9.99 27.51
N PRO A 110 7.45 -9.67 28.14
CA PRO A 110 8.51 -8.87 27.51
C PRO A 110 9.07 -9.51 26.23
#